data_AF-A0A075B0X2-F1
#
_entry.id   AF-A0A075B0X2-F1
#
_cell.length_a   1.000
_cell.length_b   1.000
_cell.length_c   1.000
_cell.angle_alpha   90.00
_cell.angle_beta   90.00
_cell.angle_gamma   90.00
#
_symmetry.space_group_name_H-M   'P 1'
#
loop_
_entity.id
_entity.type
_entity.pdbx_description
1 polymer ?
#
loop_
_entity_poly.entity_id
_entity_poly.type
_entity_poly.pdbx_seq_one_letter_code
_entity_poly.pdbx_strand_id
1 'polypeptide(L)'
;MALSISYALLKYFIFNPIAKRMVGTKSPDAIQKFVTAEWKFTSYVFLSAFGIFTIYNEGWCVYPYNFLVDWRNHEFTDALRNYYALGTSYYLFVTLLMFYEPRMKDRVQMFVHHAVTVLLLTFSYASGYFRIGAAVMLLHDLSDPFMELAKLFNYCQNEMVRYTIRNQKGANGLYLSKYPFGLECIGFLMILQVLHIFWTGLILKIAVNAIIGNKVEDIREKNE
;
A
#
# COMPACT_ATOMS: atom_id res chain seq x y z
N MET A 1 12.16 3.54 -15.85
CA MET A 1 11.96 4.56 -16.92
C MET A 1 10.48 4.82 -17.21
N ALA A 2 9.64 3.79 -17.43
CA ALA A 2 8.20 4.00 -17.65
C ALA A 2 7.50 4.70 -16.46
N LEU A 3 7.64 4.16 -15.24
CA LEU A 3 7.02 4.75 -14.02
C LEU A 3 7.44 6.20 -13.77
N SER A 4 8.71 6.55 -14.00
CA SER A 4 9.21 7.93 -13.83
C SER A 4 8.62 8.90 -14.85
N ILE A 5 8.45 8.46 -16.11
CA ILE A 5 7.82 9.27 -17.17
C ILE A 5 6.33 9.42 -16.88
N SER A 6 5.64 8.32 -16.56
CA SER A 6 4.22 8.34 -16.19
C SER A 6 3.97 9.26 -14.99
N TYR A 7 4.80 9.16 -13.95
CA TYR A 7 4.75 10.07 -12.81
C TYR A 7 4.89 11.54 -13.23
N ALA A 8 5.91 11.87 -14.04
CA ALA A 8 6.16 13.23 -14.48
C ALA A 8 4.98 13.80 -15.30
N LEU A 9 4.44 13.02 -16.23
CA LEU A 9 3.30 13.42 -17.07
C LEU A 9 2.04 13.61 -16.23
N LEU A 10 1.67 12.64 -15.41
CA LEU A 10 0.47 12.72 -14.56
C LEU A 10 0.59 13.85 -13.54
N LYS A 11 1.78 14.03 -12.94
CA LYS A 11 2.08 15.14 -12.06
C LYS A 11 1.85 16.48 -12.74
N TYR A 12 2.37 16.67 -13.95
CA TYR A 12 2.30 17.95 -14.64
C TYR A 12 0.89 18.25 -15.16
N PHE A 13 0.26 17.29 -15.85
CA PHE A 13 -0.98 17.50 -16.58
C PHE A 13 -2.24 17.25 -15.78
N ILE A 14 -2.21 16.42 -14.73
CA ILE A 14 -3.41 15.99 -13.99
C ILE A 14 -3.34 16.47 -12.54
N PHE A 15 -2.38 15.99 -11.77
CA PHE A 15 -2.36 16.20 -10.32
C PHE A 15 -2.07 17.65 -9.92
N ASN A 16 -1.12 18.33 -10.57
CA ASN A 16 -0.84 19.74 -10.25
C ASN A 16 -2.07 20.66 -10.47
N PRO A 17 -2.80 20.58 -11.60
CA PRO A 17 -4.05 21.30 -11.78
C PRO A 17 -5.12 20.98 -10.72
N ILE A 18 -5.30 19.70 -10.38
CA ILE A 18 -6.28 19.28 -9.36
C ILE A 18 -5.89 19.83 -7.99
N ALA A 19 -4.63 19.66 -7.58
CA ALA A 19 -4.12 20.16 -6.31
C ALA A 19 -4.31 21.68 -6.16
N LYS A 20 -4.04 22.46 -7.20
CA LYS A 20 -4.24 23.93 -7.17
C LYS A 20 -5.71 24.32 -6.99
N ARG A 21 -6.65 23.50 -7.47
CA ARG A 21 -8.11 23.71 -7.28
C ARG A 21 -8.58 23.25 -5.91
N MET A 22 -8.12 22.10 -5.45
CA MET A 22 -8.61 21.43 -4.24
C MET A 22 -8.00 21.99 -2.95
N VAL A 23 -6.70 22.30 -2.97
CA VAL A 23 -5.96 22.73 -1.77
C VAL A 23 -6.17 24.22 -1.49
N GLY A 24 -6.57 25.03 -2.49
CA GLY A 24 -6.95 26.44 -2.29
C GLY A 24 -5.83 27.38 -1.82
N THR A 25 -4.58 26.89 -1.72
CA THR A 25 -3.42 27.60 -1.19
C THR A 25 -2.40 27.92 -2.27
N LYS A 26 -1.54 28.91 -2.02
CA LYS A 26 -0.36 29.20 -2.85
C LYS A 26 0.92 28.55 -2.32
N SER A 27 0.87 27.88 -1.15
CA SER A 27 2.02 27.21 -0.55
C SER A 27 2.54 26.08 -1.46
N PRO A 28 3.76 26.19 -2.02
CA PRO A 28 4.31 25.17 -2.90
C PRO A 28 4.49 23.82 -2.19
N ASP A 29 4.86 23.83 -0.90
CA ASP A 29 5.04 22.61 -0.11
C ASP A 29 3.72 21.86 0.12
N ALA A 30 2.63 22.57 0.43
CA ALA A 30 1.31 21.96 0.62
C ALA A 30 0.79 21.34 -0.69
N ILE A 31 0.96 22.05 -1.81
CA ILE A 31 0.61 21.55 -3.15
C ILE A 31 1.43 20.28 -3.47
N GLN A 32 2.74 20.29 -3.24
CA GLN A 32 3.58 19.11 -3.52
C GLN A 32 3.20 17.92 -2.65
N LYS A 33 2.88 18.12 -1.36
CA LYS A 33 2.41 17.04 -0.48
C LYS A 33 1.08 16.44 -0.93
N PHE A 34 0.14 17.27 -1.37
CA PHE A 34 -1.12 16.81 -1.95
C PHE A 34 -0.89 16.00 -3.23
N VAL A 35 -0.11 16.54 -4.17
CA VAL A 35 0.22 15.87 -5.44
C VAL A 35 0.92 14.53 -5.22
N THR A 36 1.85 14.46 -4.26
CA THR A 36 2.50 13.21 -3.87
C THR A 36 1.49 12.19 -3.33
N ALA A 37 0.57 12.62 -2.45
CA ALA A 37 -0.45 11.72 -1.92
C ALA A 37 -1.46 11.26 -3.00
N GLU A 38 -1.83 12.15 -3.92
CA GLU A 38 -2.78 11.86 -5.01
C GLU A 38 -2.21 10.83 -5.99
N TRP A 39 -0.94 11.00 -6.37
CA TRP A 39 -0.22 10.03 -7.19
C TRP A 39 -0.13 8.66 -6.51
N LYS A 40 0.24 8.64 -5.22
CA LYS A 40 0.35 7.40 -4.44
C LYS A 40 -1.00 6.72 -4.33
N PHE A 41 -2.06 7.45 -3.97
CA PHE A 41 -3.44 6.95 -3.96
C PHE A 41 -3.81 6.28 -5.29
N THR A 42 -3.62 6.98 -6.41
CA THR A 42 -3.94 6.45 -7.75
C THR A 42 -3.14 5.18 -8.07
N SER A 43 -1.85 5.17 -7.73
CA SER A 43 -0.97 4.04 -7.96
C SER A 43 -1.37 2.82 -7.12
N TYR A 44 -1.66 3.02 -5.83
CA TYR A 44 -2.04 1.96 -4.91
C TYR A 44 -3.40 1.36 -5.26
N VAL A 45 -4.38 2.18 -5.67
CA VAL A 45 -5.68 1.68 -6.17
C VAL A 45 -5.47 0.80 -7.38
N PHE A 46 -4.64 1.24 -8.34
CA PHE A 46 -4.34 0.45 -9.53
C PHE A 46 -3.62 -0.87 -9.20
N LEU A 47 -2.56 -0.82 -8.38
CA LEU A 47 -1.80 -2.00 -7.95
C LEU A 47 -2.66 -2.98 -7.18
N SER A 48 -3.50 -2.49 -6.27
CA SER A 48 -4.42 -3.33 -5.48
C SER A 48 -5.45 -4.00 -6.38
N ALA A 49 -6.08 -3.25 -7.30
CA ALA A 49 -7.05 -3.81 -8.23
C ALA A 49 -6.41 -4.86 -9.16
N PHE A 50 -5.21 -4.58 -9.69
CA PHE A 50 -4.47 -5.52 -10.52
C PHE A 50 -4.02 -6.76 -9.75
N GLY A 51 -3.61 -6.60 -8.49
CA GLY A 51 -3.25 -7.69 -7.59
C GLY A 51 -4.44 -8.58 -7.24
N ILE A 52 -5.59 -7.98 -6.88
CA ILE A 52 -6.86 -8.72 -6.68
C ILE A 52 -7.20 -9.49 -7.93
N PHE A 53 -7.22 -8.84 -9.10
CA PHE A 53 -7.56 -9.49 -10.35
C PHE A 53 -6.61 -10.67 -10.65
N THR A 54 -5.30 -10.47 -10.50
CA THR A 54 -4.31 -11.50 -10.76
C THR A 54 -4.48 -12.70 -9.82
N ILE A 55 -4.53 -12.45 -8.50
CA ILE A 55 -4.59 -13.50 -7.48
C ILE A 55 -5.96 -14.20 -7.48
N TYR A 56 -7.06 -13.48 -7.73
CA TYR A 56 -8.39 -14.09 -7.77
C TYR A 56 -8.55 -15.10 -8.93
N ASN A 57 -7.83 -14.88 -10.03
CA ASN A 57 -7.79 -15.83 -11.15
C ASN A 57 -6.86 -17.03 -10.89
N GLU A 58 -6.15 -17.06 -9.77
CA GLU A 58 -5.30 -18.17 -9.37
C GLU A 58 -6.08 -19.17 -8.49
N GLY A 59 -6.14 -20.44 -8.89
CA GLY A 59 -6.91 -21.46 -8.17
C GLY A 59 -6.46 -21.74 -6.72
N TRP A 60 -5.28 -21.25 -6.32
CA TRP A 60 -4.72 -21.44 -4.98
C TRP A 60 -5.15 -20.37 -3.97
N CYS A 61 -5.74 -19.24 -4.40
CA CYS A 61 -5.95 -18.07 -3.53
C CYS A 61 -7.01 -18.28 -2.43
N VAL A 62 -7.93 -19.23 -2.62
CA VAL A 62 -9.08 -19.45 -1.73
C VAL A 62 -8.66 -20.13 -0.42
N TYR A 63 -7.68 -21.02 -0.46
CA TYR A 63 -7.29 -21.84 0.68
C TYR A 63 -5.81 -21.59 1.03
N PRO A 64 -5.50 -20.97 2.18
CA PRO A 64 -4.12 -20.68 2.59
C PRO A 64 -3.19 -21.90 2.65
N TYR A 65 -3.74 -23.10 2.81
CA TYR A 65 -3.00 -24.36 2.72
C TYR A 65 -2.27 -24.51 1.37
N ASN A 66 -2.91 -24.10 0.26
CA ASN A 66 -2.37 -24.21 -1.10
C ASN A 66 -1.21 -23.24 -1.39
N PHE A 67 -0.86 -22.37 -0.44
CA PHE A 67 0.25 -21.43 -0.58
C PHE A 67 1.60 -22.12 -0.37
N LEU A 68 1.63 -23.26 0.34
CA LEU A 68 2.85 -23.98 0.71
C LEU A 68 2.88 -25.43 0.21
N VAL A 69 1.71 -26.03 -0.01
CA VAL A 69 1.63 -27.38 -0.58
C VAL A 69 2.30 -27.40 -1.93
N ASP A 70 3.27 -28.30 -2.08
CA ASP A 70 4.01 -28.47 -3.34
C ASP A 70 4.76 -27.21 -3.82
N TRP A 71 5.24 -26.38 -2.89
CA TRP A 71 5.86 -25.08 -3.17
C TRP A 71 7.02 -25.12 -4.18
N ARG A 72 7.75 -26.23 -4.27
CA ARG A 72 8.85 -26.38 -5.25
C ARG A 72 8.38 -26.53 -6.69
N ASN A 73 7.16 -27.00 -6.89
CA ASN A 73 6.57 -27.27 -8.20
C ASN A 73 5.45 -26.28 -8.54
N HIS A 74 5.31 -25.19 -7.77
CA HIS A 74 4.34 -24.16 -8.12
C HIS A 74 4.67 -23.62 -9.51
N GLU A 75 3.63 -23.48 -10.32
CA GLU A 75 3.73 -22.77 -11.59
C GLU A 75 3.76 -21.27 -11.34
N PHE A 76 4.74 -20.60 -11.94
CA PHE A 76 4.83 -19.15 -11.90
C PHE A 76 4.26 -18.54 -13.17
N THR A 77 2.93 -18.41 -13.17
CA THR A 77 2.14 -17.90 -14.29
C THR A 77 2.64 -16.52 -14.73
N ASP A 78 2.47 -16.20 -16.02
CA ASP A 78 2.89 -14.91 -16.57
C ASP A 78 2.16 -13.74 -15.90
N ALA A 79 0.89 -13.92 -15.55
CA ALA A 79 0.11 -12.91 -14.83
C ALA A 79 0.72 -12.62 -13.44
N LEU A 80 1.03 -13.66 -12.67
CA LEU A 80 1.65 -13.51 -11.35
C LEU A 80 3.07 -12.91 -11.46
N ARG A 81 3.81 -13.26 -12.51
CA ARG A 81 5.13 -12.69 -12.81
C ARG A 81 5.06 -11.21 -13.11
N ASN A 82 4.08 -10.80 -13.93
CA ASN A 82 3.83 -9.39 -14.23
C ASN A 82 3.43 -8.62 -12.97
N TYR A 83 2.60 -9.20 -12.10
CA TYR A 83 2.25 -8.61 -10.81
C TYR A 83 3.48 -8.43 -9.90
N TYR A 84 4.32 -9.46 -9.77
CA TYR A 84 5.58 -9.39 -9.04
C TYR A 84 6.53 -8.31 -9.57
N ALA A 85 6.72 -8.30 -10.89
CA ALA A 85 7.60 -7.34 -11.55
C ALA A 85 7.09 -5.91 -11.35
N LEU A 86 5.79 -5.70 -11.50
CA LEU A 86 5.15 -4.39 -11.33
C LEU A 86 5.26 -3.90 -9.87
N GLY A 87 4.88 -4.72 -8.90
CA GLY A 87 4.94 -4.37 -7.47
C GLY A 87 6.37 -4.08 -7.01
N THR A 88 7.32 -4.97 -7.32
CA THR A 88 8.74 -4.77 -6.98
C THR A 88 9.33 -3.52 -7.65
N SER A 89 9.00 -3.28 -8.93
CA SER A 89 9.43 -2.08 -9.65
C SER A 89 8.84 -0.81 -9.04
N TYR A 90 7.59 -0.86 -8.57
CA TYR A 90 6.94 0.24 -7.89
C TYR A 90 7.62 0.56 -6.56
N TYR A 91 7.86 -0.42 -5.69
CA TYR A 91 8.55 -0.19 -4.43
C TYR A 91 9.97 0.36 -4.63
N LEU A 92 10.72 -0.17 -5.61
CA LEU A 92 12.03 0.37 -5.95
C LEU A 92 11.92 1.82 -6.45
N PHE A 93 10.96 2.10 -7.33
CA PHE A 93 10.72 3.45 -7.84
C PHE A 93 10.36 4.43 -6.73
N VAL A 94 9.43 4.08 -5.84
CA VAL A 94 9.02 4.94 -4.72
C VAL A 94 10.19 5.16 -3.75
N THR A 95 10.99 4.12 -3.47
CA THR A 95 12.20 4.25 -2.64
C THR A 95 13.19 5.26 -3.20
N LEU A 96 13.43 5.24 -4.52
CA LEU A 96 14.29 6.22 -5.18
C LEU A 96 13.64 7.61 -5.23
N LEU A 97 12.32 7.66 -5.43
CA LEU A 97 11.56 8.91 -5.50
C LEU A 97 11.55 9.65 -4.16
N MET A 98 11.66 8.96 -3.02
CA MET A 98 11.73 9.56 -1.68
C MET A 98 12.89 10.55 -1.50
N PHE A 99 13.97 10.42 -2.28
CA PHE A 99 15.07 11.39 -2.27
C PHE A 99 14.69 12.74 -2.89
N TYR A 100 13.72 12.74 -3.81
CA TYR A 100 13.23 13.92 -4.52
C TYR A 100 11.88 14.44 -3.98
N GLU A 101 11.15 13.63 -3.22
CA GLU A 101 9.91 14.05 -2.54
C GLU A 101 10.17 14.99 -1.34
N PRO A 102 9.16 15.78 -0.93
CA PRO A 102 9.22 16.57 0.29
C PRO A 102 9.64 15.75 1.52
N ARG A 103 10.34 16.37 2.47
CA ARG A 103 10.71 15.69 3.73
C ARG A 103 9.47 15.46 4.59
N MET A 104 9.17 14.19 4.81
CA MET A 104 8.16 13.72 5.76
C MET A 104 8.84 13.19 7.03
N LYS A 105 8.13 13.22 8.17
CA LYS A 105 8.67 12.85 9.49
C LYS A 105 9.01 11.35 9.59
N ASP A 106 8.34 10.53 8.80
CA ASP A 106 8.43 9.07 8.73
C ASP A 106 9.37 8.56 7.62
N ARG A 107 10.14 9.44 6.96
CA ARG A 107 10.98 9.09 5.80
C ARG A 107 11.93 7.91 6.06
N VAL A 108 12.61 7.88 7.20
CA VAL A 108 13.58 6.80 7.52
C VAL A 108 12.87 5.48 7.73
N GLN A 109 11.76 5.49 8.47
CA GLN A 109 10.94 4.30 8.68
C GLN A 109 10.42 3.75 7.35
N MET A 110 9.89 4.61 6.47
CA MET A 110 9.39 4.18 5.16
C MET A 110 10.51 3.66 4.24
N PHE A 111 11.72 4.22 4.34
CA PHE A 111 12.87 3.75 3.57
C PHE A 111 13.29 2.34 4.01
N VAL A 112 13.44 2.14 5.33
CA VAL A 112 13.77 0.83 5.90
C VAL A 112 12.67 -0.18 5.55
N HIS A 113 11.41 0.23 5.67
CA HIS A 113 10.26 -0.58 5.31
C HIS A 113 10.33 -1.04 3.84
N HIS A 114 10.48 -0.13 2.88
CA HIS A 114 10.59 -0.53 1.46
C HIS A 114 11.83 -1.39 1.19
N ALA A 115 12.96 -1.13 1.84
CA ALA A 115 14.15 -1.96 1.70
C ALA A 115 13.89 -3.41 2.15
N VAL A 116 13.19 -3.59 3.28
CA VAL A 116 12.77 -4.90 3.77
C VAL A 116 11.76 -5.54 2.81
N THR A 117 10.76 -4.79 2.33
CA THR A 117 9.76 -5.31 1.38
C THR A 117 10.40 -5.80 0.09
N VAL A 118 11.32 -5.02 -0.51
CA VAL A 118 12.05 -5.42 -1.73
C VAL A 118 12.92 -6.65 -1.47
N LEU A 119 13.58 -6.72 -0.31
CA LEU A 119 14.37 -7.88 0.08
C LEU A 119 13.50 -9.14 0.20
N LEU A 120 12.35 -9.04 0.88
CA LEU A 120 11.41 -10.15 1.07
C LEU A 120 10.80 -10.62 -0.26
N LEU A 121 10.43 -9.71 -1.15
CA LEU A 121 9.95 -10.04 -2.50
C LEU A 121 11.02 -10.75 -3.31
N THR A 122 12.27 -10.25 -3.26
CA THR A 122 13.40 -10.88 -3.95
C THR A 122 13.71 -12.27 -3.40
N PHE A 123 13.70 -12.44 -2.08
CA PHE A 123 13.90 -13.73 -1.43
C PHE A 123 12.80 -14.73 -1.77
N SER A 124 11.54 -14.28 -1.73
CA SER A 124 10.37 -15.07 -2.09
C SER A 124 10.44 -15.55 -3.54
N TYR A 125 10.84 -14.66 -4.46
CA TYR A 125 11.06 -15.00 -5.86
C TYR A 125 12.18 -16.03 -6.03
N ALA A 126 13.37 -15.79 -5.43
CA ALA A 126 14.53 -16.65 -5.57
C ALA A 126 14.32 -18.05 -4.97
N SER A 127 13.49 -18.14 -3.93
CA SER A 127 13.21 -19.38 -3.22
C SER A 127 11.94 -20.09 -3.71
N GLY A 128 11.23 -19.57 -4.71
CA GLY A 128 10.00 -20.18 -5.23
C GLY A 128 8.74 -19.98 -4.37
N TYR A 129 8.78 -19.17 -3.31
CA TYR A 129 7.63 -18.86 -2.44
C TYR A 129 6.70 -17.77 -3.01
N PHE A 130 6.62 -17.65 -4.34
CA PHE A 130 5.97 -16.52 -4.99
C PHE A 130 4.47 -16.42 -4.68
N ARG A 131 3.75 -17.53 -4.42
CA ARG A 131 2.34 -17.48 -4.00
C ARG A 131 2.16 -16.74 -2.67
N ILE A 132 3.00 -17.07 -1.68
CA ILE A 132 3.01 -16.41 -0.37
C ILE A 132 3.40 -14.95 -0.53
N GLY A 133 4.49 -14.67 -1.24
CA GLY A 133 4.92 -13.28 -1.37
C GLY A 133 3.95 -12.42 -2.20
N ALA A 134 3.23 -12.99 -3.18
CA ALA A 134 2.16 -12.29 -3.89
C ALA A 134 0.98 -11.99 -2.98
N ALA A 135 0.56 -12.96 -2.16
CA ALA A 135 -0.47 -12.74 -1.17
C ALA A 135 -0.05 -11.64 -0.18
N VAL A 136 1.13 -11.75 0.42
CA VAL A 136 1.66 -10.74 1.36
C VAL A 136 1.75 -9.36 0.71
N MET A 137 2.20 -9.26 -0.55
CA MET A 137 2.27 -8.00 -1.29
C MET A 137 0.88 -7.38 -1.48
N LEU A 138 -0.11 -8.17 -1.91
CA LEU A 138 -1.48 -7.67 -2.06
C LEU A 138 -2.04 -7.20 -0.72
N LEU A 139 -1.88 -8.01 0.33
CA LEU A 139 -2.39 -7.69 1.65
C LEU A 139 -1.76 -6.42 2.22
N HIS A 140 -0.47 -6.23 1.97
CA HIS A 140 0.27 -5.03 2.34
C HIS A 140 -0.25 -3.79 1.59
N ASP A 141 -0.50 -3.90 0.29
CA ASP A 141 -0.91 -2.76 -0.53
C ASP A 141 -2.38 -2.36 -0.33
N LEU A 142 -3.26 -3.27 0.12
CA LEU A 142 -4.69 -2.99 0.29
C LEU A 142 -4.99 -1.87 1.29
N SER A 143 -4.11 -1.62 2.26
CA SER A 143 -4.27 -0.55 3.25
C SER A 143 -3.95 0.85 2.71
N ASP A 144 -3.04 0.92 1.74
CA ASP A 144 -2.41 2.17 1.34
C ASP A 144 -3.35 3.16 0.64
N PRO A 145 -4.32 2.74 -0.20
CA PRO A 145 -5.32 3.65 -0.76
C PRO A 145 -6.08 4.43 0.33
N PHE A 146 -6.48 3.78 1.42
CA PHE A 146 -7.22 4.43 2.50
C PHE A 146 -6.34 5.44 3.25
N MET A 147 -5.07 5.10 3.47
CA MET A 147 -4.11 5.99 4.11
C MET A 147 -3.84 7.24 3.27
N GLU A 148 -3.61 7.09 1.97
CA GLU A 148 -3.36 8.23 1.08
C GLU A 148 -4.62 9.09 0.90
N LEU A 149 -5.80 8.46 0.85
CA LEU A 149 -7.07 9.19 0.83
C LEU A 149 -7.27 10.05 2.09
N ALA A 150 -6.95 9.50 3.28
CA ALA A 150 -7.00 10.25 4.53
C ALA A 150 -6.05 11.46 4.53
N LYS A 151 -4.85 11.32 3.95
CA LYS A 151 -3.91 12.44 3.77
C LYS A 151 -4.48 13.53 2.87
N LEU A 152 -5.09 13.16 1.74
CA LEU A 152 -5.71 14.10 0.80
C LEU A 152 -6.80 14.94 1.48
N PHE A 153 -7.69 14.30 2.24
CA PHE A 153 -8.72 15.00 3.00
C PHE A 153 -8.13 15.93 4.06
N ASN A 154 -7.12 15.45 4.80
CA ASN A 154 -6.45 16.26 5.81
C ASN A 154 -5.78 17.51 5.19
N TYR A 155 -5.19 17.40 4.00
CA TYR A 155 -4.61 18.55 3.30
C TYR A 155 -5.66 19.59 2.89
N CYS A 156 -6.80 19.16 2.33
CA CYS A 156 -7.91 20.05 2.01
C CYS A 156 -8.49 20.72 3.26
N GLN A 157 -8.66 19.98 4.36
CA GLN A 157 -9.21 20.50 5.61
C GLN A 157 -8.28 21.55 6.23
N ASN A 158 -6.98 21.27 6.30
CA ASN A 158 -6.01 22.21 6.89
C ASN A 158 -6.01 23.57 6.18
N GLU A 159 -6.22 23.59 4.87
CA GLU A 159 -6.29 24.83 4.10
C GLU A 159 -7.62 25.54 4.25
N MET A 160 -8.74 24.82 4.32
CA MET A 160 -10.04 25.41 4.67
C MET A 160 -9.96 26.13 6.02
N VAL A 161 -9.37 25.49 7.04
CA VAL A 161 -9.16 26.09 8.37
C VAL A 161 -8.28 27.34 8.29
N ARG A 162 -7.15 27.29 7.55
CA ARG A 162 -6.27 28.45 7.34
C ARG A 162 -6.99 29.62 6.67
N TYR A 163 -7.81 29.35 5.66
CA TYR A 163 -8.62 30.35 4.99
C TYR A 163 -9.61 31.02 5.96
N THR A 164 -10.35 30.22 6.73
CA THR A 164 -11.29 30.72 7.75
C THR A 164 -10.58 31.59 8.78
N ILE A 165 -9.45 31.16 9.32
CA ILE A 165 -8.66 31.96 10.29
C ILE A 165 -8.19 33.29 9.67
N ARG A 166 -7.73 33.27 8.41
CA ARG A 166 -7.27 34.49 7.72
C ARG A 166 -8.40 35.49 7.49
N ASN A 167 -9.61 35.00 7.23
CA ASN A 167 -10.77 35.81 6.88
C ASN A 167 -11.61 36.23 8.12
N GLN A 168 -11.56 35.47 9.21
CA GLN A 168 -12.19 35.81 10.50
C GLN A 168 -11.19 36.49 11.44
N LYS A 169 -10.80 37.73 11.13
CA LYS A 169 -10.17 38.62 12.12
C LYS A 169 -11.26 39.21 13.04
N GLY A 170 -11.67 38.50 14.09
CA GLY A 170 -12.38 39.16 15.21
C GLY A 170 -13.53 38.44 15.92
N ALA A 171 -13.97 37.24 15.53
CA ALA A 171 -15.06 36.56 16.23
C ALA A 171 -14.72 35.11 16.51
N ASN A 172 -14.49 34.76 17.79
CA ASN A 172 -14.62 33.43 18.41
C ASN A 172 -14.31 32.20 17.51
N GLY A 173 -13.26 32.28 16.68
CA GLY A 173 -12.95 31.34 15.60
C GLY A 173 -12.43 29.97 16.07
N LEU A 174 -12.61 29.65 17.35
CA LEU A 174 -12.06 28.44 17.98
C LEU A 174 -13.02 27.25 17.90
N TYR A 175 -14.33 27.47 17.68
CA TYR A 175 -15.34 26.41 17.76
C TYR A 175 -15.69 25.74 16.42
N LEU A 176 -15.41 26.36 15.28
CA LEU A 176 -15.80 25.83 13.95
C LEU A 176 -14.77 24.91 13.28
N SER A 177 -13.55 24.83 13.83
CA SER A 177 -12.45 24.03 13.23
C SER A 177 -12.45 22.56 13.68
N LYS A 178 -13.20 22.22 14.74
CA LYS A 178 -13.15 20.91 15.40
C LYS A 178 -14.29 19.98 14.91
N TYR A 179 -14.15 19.49 13.67
CA TYR A 179 -14.70 18.22 13.13
C TYR A 179 -16.18 18.13 12.69
N PRO A 180 -16.39 17.62 11.46
CA PRO A 180 -16.90 16.23 11.33
C PRO A 180 -16.00 15.29 10.49
N PHE A 181 -15.21 15.82 9.55
CA PHE A 181 -14.50 15.00 8.55
C PHE A 181 -13.33 14.16 9.10
N GLY A 182 -12.64 14.66 10.13
CA GLY A 182 -11.57 13.89 10.77
C GLY A 182 -12.06 12.64 11.51
N LEU A 183 -13.35 12.59 11.90
CA LEU A 183 -13.95 11.40 12.53
C LEU A 183 -14.12 10.25 11.53
N GLU A 184 -14.48 10.58 10.28
CA GLU A 184 -14.57 9.62 9.18
C GLU A 184 -13.19 9.05 8.84
N CYS A 185 -12.15 9.91 8.83
CA CYS A 185 -10.77 9.47 8.67
C CYS A 185 -10.30 8.55 9.80
N ILE A 186 -10.68 8.84 11.06
CA ILE A 186 -10.44 7.94 12.19
C ILE A 186 -11.16 6.61 11.98
N GLY A 187 -12.39 6.62 11.47
CA GLY A 187 -13.13 5.42 11.09
C GLY A 187 -12.35 4.54 10.11
N PHE A 188 -11.83 5.12 9.01
CA PHE A 188 -11.00 4.40 8.05
C PHE A 188 -9.72 3.85 8.68
N LEU A 189 -9.06 4.61 9.55
CA LEU A 189 -7.86 4.16 10.27
C LEU A 189 -8.15 3.03 11.26
N MET A 190 -9.33 3.03 11.91
CA MET A 190 -9.75 1.94 12.79
C MET A 190 -10.09 0.68 12.00
N ILE A 191 -10.75 0.80 10.85
CA ILE A 191 -10.96 -0.31 9.92
C ILE A 191 -9.61 -0.89 9.47
N LEU A 192 -8.65 -0.01 9.13
CA LEU A 192 -7.30 -0.41 8.78
C LEU A 192 -6.61 -1.19 9.90
N GLN A 193 -6.77 -0.74 11.14
CA GLN A 193 -6.19 -1.40 12.31
C GLN A 193 -6.78 -2.80 12.53
N VAL A 194 -8.10 -2.95 12.39
CA VAL A 194 -8.77 -4.26 12.47
C VAL A 194 -8.28 -5.18 11.36
N LEU A 195 -8.14 -4.63 10.15
CA LEU A 195 -7.65 -5.34 8.99
C LEU A 195 -6.21 -5.84 9.20
N HIS A 196 -5.30 -5.01 9.74
CA HIS A 196 -3.94 -5.43 10.11
C HIS A 196 -3.91 -6.53 11.19
N ILE A 197 -4.81 -6.48 12.18
CA ILE A 197 -4.90 -7.52 13.21
C ILE A 197 -5.33 -8.86 12.57
N PHE A 198 -6.36 -8.82 11.72
CA PHE A 198 -6.83 -9.99 10.98
C PHE A 198 -5.72 -10.59 10.10
N TRP A 199 -5.02 -9.76 9.32
CA TRP A 199 -3.92 -10.20 8.47
C TRP A 199 -2.74 -10.76 9.26
N THR A 200 -2.38 -10.12 10.38
CA THR A 200 -1.36 -10.64 11.30
C THR A 200 -1.71 -12.06 11.74
N GLY A 201 -2.99 -12.32 12.06
CA GLY A 201 -3.48 -13.66 12.38
C GLY A 201 -3.31 -14.67 11.24
N LEU A 202 -3.58 -14.29 9.99
CA LEU A 202 -3.38 -15.15 8.82
C LEU A 202 -1.89 -15.43 8.56
N ILE A 203 -1.03 -14.43 8.66
CA ILE A 203 0.42 -14.59 8.51
C ILE A 203 0.96 -15.52 9.59
N LEU A 204 0.55 -15.34 10.85
CA LEU A 204 0.92 -16.23 11.94
C LEU A 204 0.44 -17.67 11.69
N LYS A 205 -0.78 -17.86 11.19
CA LYS A 205 -1.30 -19.18 10.83
C LYS A 205 -0.46 -19.85 9.74
N ILE A 206 -0.06 -19.10 8.71
CA ILE A 206 0.81 -19.60 7.64
C ILE A 206 2.20 -19.93 8.20
N ALA A 207 2.77 -19.07 9.05
CA ALA A 207 4.08 -19.30 9.68
C ALA A 207 4.08 -20.52 10.58
N VAL A 208 3.03 -20.70 11.40
CA VAL A 208 2.85 -21.89 12.25
C VAL A 208 2.72 -23.14 11.39
N ASN A 209 1.92 -23.11 10.31
CA ASN A 209 1.82 -24.24 9.39
C ASN A 209 3.15 -24.57 8.70
N ALA A 210 3.97 -23.56 8.39
CA ALA A 210 5.30 -23.76 7.81
C ALA A 210 6.29 -24.40 8.81
N ILE A 211 6.25 -24.01 10.08
CA ILE A 211 7.13 -24.55 11.14
C ILE A 211 6.69 -25.95 11.56
N ILE A 212 5.39 -26.16 11.77
CA ILE A 212 4.84 -27.44 12.19
C ILE A 212 4.96 -28.48 11.08
N GLY A 213 5.02 -28.02 9.81
CA GLY A 213 5.37 -28.79 8.64
C GLY A 213 4.84 -30.20 8.74
N ASN A 214 3.53 -30.39 8.53
CA ASN A 214 2.91 -31.72 8.58
C ASN A 214 3.90 -32.71 7.98
N LYS A 215 4.48 -33.55 8.84
CA LYS A 215 4.93 -34.88 8.47
C LYS A 215 3.74 -35.43 7.72
N VAL A 216 3.79 -35.39 6.40
CA VAL A 216 2.99 -36.28 5.58
C VAL A 216 3.36 -37.64 6.15
N GLU A 217 2.44 -38.26 6.87
CA GLU A 217 2.64 -39.62 7.34
C GLU A 217 3.02 -40.44 6.11
N ASP A 218 4.26 -40.91 6.11
CA ASP A 218 4.79 -41.71 5.02
C ASP A 218 4.03 -43.04 5.06
N ILE A 219 3.02 -43.16 4.21
CA ILE A 219 2.11 -44.32 4.14
C ILE A 219 2.85 -45.58 3.62
N ARG A 220 4.18 -45.55 3.51
CA ARG A 220 5.03 -46.65 3.04
C ARG A 220 5.48 -47.64 4.12
N GLU A 221 5.16 -47.41 5.39
CA GLU A 221 5.43 -48.38 6.47
C GLU A 221 4.14 -48.93 7.11
N LYS A 222 3.28 -49.54 6.30
CA LYS A 222 2.41 -50.63 6.76
C LYS A 222 2.29 -51.63 5.63
N ASN A 223 3.13 -52.67 5.69
CA ASN A 223 2.88 -54.06 5.28
C ASN A 223 4.16 -54.86 5.54
N GLU A 224 4.31 -55.37 6.77
CA GLU A 224 4.86 -56.71 7.01
C GLU A 224 3.69 -57.69 7.02
#